data_AF-A0A3S0DD63-F1
#
_entry.id   AF-A0A3S0DD63-F1
#
_cell.length_a   1.000
_cell.length_b   1.000
_cell.length_c   1.000
_cell.angle_alpha   90.00
_cell.angle_beta   90.00
_cell.angle_gamma   90.00
#
_symmetry.space_group_name_H-M   'P 1'
#
loop_
_entity.id
_entity.type
_entity.pdbx_description
1 polymer ?
#
loop_
_entity_poly.entity_id
_entity_poly.type
_entity_poly.pdbx_seq_one_letter_code
_entity_poly.pdbx_strand_id
1 'polypeptide(L)'
;MQLQVNLPRLRDAPAQIELQGRDLGWGDVRVPQLSGRLNGSQSLHQLTADASAEYQGQKQQLSLAATGAWQGAEGWQGRLTRFSGRGLLDVLLREPASLQLASGQVHLGPAELLLAGGVLKLQQTDWGPQGAVLQGSLSEVQLLHFMQASGVSLPLHTDLRLSGDWRLTQAGGWQGQARLYRSDGDV
;
A
#
# COMPACT_ATOMS: atom_id res chain seq x y z
N MET A 1 -19.80 9.34 12.55
CA MET A 1 -18.34 9.26 12.76
C MET A 1 -18.05 9.53 14.23
N GLN A 2 -17.71 8.52 15.02
CA GLN A 2 -17.19 8.72 16.38
C GLN A 2 -15.68 8.45 16.32
N LEU A 3 -14.90 9.52 16.25
CA LEU A 3 -13.45 9.46 16.35
C LEU A 3 -13.09 9.84 17.79
N GLN A 4 -12.88 8.85 18.65
CA GLN A 4 -12.44 9.10 20.03
C GLN A 4 -10.91 9.09 20.04
N VAL A 5 -10.30 10.27 20.00
CA VAL A 5 -8.84 10.41 20.08
C VAL A 5 -8.48 10.93 21.46
N ASN A 6 -7.90 10.06 22.29
CA ASN A 6 -7.34 10.46 23.56
C ASN A 6 -5.84 10.69 23.34
N LEU A 7 -5.41 11.94 23.17
CA LEU A 7 -4.01 12.30 22.93
C LEU A 7 -3.37 12.85 24.21
N PRO A 8 -2.63 12.04 25.00
CA PRO A 8 -1.68 12.60 25.95
C PRO A 8 -0.60 13.42 25.21
N ARG A 9 0.17 14.24 25.93
CA ARG A 9 1.34 14.92 25.34
C ARG A 9 2.43 13.86 25.09
N LEU A 10 2.41 13.26 23.90
CA LEU A 10 3.19 12.08 23.48
C LEU A 10 4.69 12.29 23.23
N ARG A 11 5.23 13.49 23.49
CA ARG A 11 6.61 13.81 23.10
C ARG A 11 7.62 12.84 23.73
N ASP A 12 7.48 12.58 25.03
CA ASP A 12 8.49 11.83 25.80
C ASP A 12 7.94 10.63 26.58
N ALA A 13 6.61 10.52 26.73
CA ALA A 13 5.99 9.41 27.46
C ALA A 13 5.41 8.36 26.49
N PRO A 14 5.67 7.05 26.72
CA PRO A 14 5.04 6.02 25.93
C PRO A 14 3.52 6.05 26.14
N ALA A 15 2.78 5.87 25.05
CA ALA A 15 1.34 5.70 25.11
C ALA A 15 0.90 4.55 24.22
N GLN A 16 -0.32 4.10 24.49
CA GLN A 16 -1.08 3.21 23.64
C GLN A 16 -2.29 3.99 23.12
N ILE A 17 -2.35 4.12 21.80
CA ILE A 17 -3.46 4.76 21.09
C ILE A 17 -4.14 3.68 20.28
N GLU A 18 -5.45 3.57 20.41
CA GLU A 18 -6.27 2.70 19.59
C GLU A 18 -7.23 3.55 18.77
N LEU A 19 -7.36 3.20 17.49
CA LEU A 19 -8.23 3.86 16.54
C LEU A 19 -9.18 2.81 15.99
N GLN A 20 -10.47 3.13 15.95
CA GLN A 20 -11.48 2.30 15.32
C GLN A 20 -12.32 3.18 14.40
N GLY A 21 -12.51 2.70 13.17
CA GLY A 21 -13.37 3.29 12.17
C GLY A 21 -14.35 2.23 11.66
N ARG A 22 -15.58 2.66 11.39
CA ARG A 22 -16.62 1.80 10.83
C ARG A 22 -17.36 2.55 9.74
N ASP A 23 -17.80 1.80 8.73
CA ASP A 23 -18.62 2.28 7.62
C ASP A 23 -18.07 3.56 6.96
N LEU A 24 -16.75 3.60 6.73
CA LEU A 24 -16.11 4.73 6.06
C LEU A 24 -16.28 4.60 4.54
N GLY A 25 -16.45 5.73 3.85
CA GLY A 25 -16.50 5.78 2.39
C GLY A 25 -15.38 6.66 1.84
N TRP A 26 -14.70 6.18 0.80
CA TRP A 26 -13.69 6.92 0.05
C TRP A 26 -13.90 6.67 -1.44
N GLY A 27 -14.56 7.60 -2.13
CA GLY A 27 -14.95 7.39 -3.54
C GLY A 27 -15.80 6.12 -3.66
N ASP A 28 -15.37 5.21 -4.53
CA ASP A 28 -16.03 3.90 -4.76
C ASP A 28 -15.60 2.81 -3.77
N VAL A 29 -14.71 3.12 -2.84
CA VAL A 29 -14.24 2.17 -1.81
C VAL A 29 -15.04 2.36 -0.53
N ARG A 30 -15.67 1.28 -0.06
CA ARG A 30 -16.25 1.20 1.28
C ARG A 30 -15.25 0.53 2.21
N VAL A 31 -15.11 1.03 3.42
CA VAL A 31 -14.27 0.46 4.48
C VAL A 31 -15.18 0.16 5.67
N PRO A 32 -15.81 -1.03 5.71
CA PRO A 32 -16.75 -1.39 6.79
C PRO A 32 -16.10 -1.36 8.17
N GLN A 33 -14.82 -1.73 8.25
CA GLN A 33 -14.07 -1.76 9.50
C GLN A 33 -12.62 -1.37 9.25
N LEU A 34 -12.12 -0.49 10.12
CA LEU A 34 -10.72 -0.12 10.24
C LEU A 34 -10.37 -0.18 11.74
N SER A 35 -9.27 -0.81 12.08
CA SER A 35 -8.69 -0.74 13.41
C SER A 35 -7.21 -0.44 13.31
N GLY A 36 -6.71 0.41 14.21
CA GLY A 36 -5.31 0.76 14.30
C GLY A 36 -4.87 0.79 15.76
N ARG A 37 -3.61 0.46 16.00
CA ARG A 37 -2.95 0.62 17.29
C ARG A 37 -1.58 1.25 17.09
N LEU A 38 -1.28 2.24 17.90
CA LEU A 38 0.05 2.85 18.02
C LEU A 38 0.53 2.67 19.44
N ASN A 39 1.71 2.09 19.60
CA ASN A 39 2.35 1.84 20.90
C ASN A 39 3.74 2.47 20.93
N GLY A 40 4.02 3.31 21.91
CA GLY A 40 5.33 3.93 22.11
C GLY A 40 5.26 5.45 22.26
N SER A 41 6.39 6.12 22.06
CA SER A 41 6.52 7.58 22.08
C SER A 41 6.63 8.13 20.65
N GLN A 42 6.63 9.47 20.52
CA GLN A 42 6.93 10.08 19.22
C GLN A 42 8.31 9.68 18.69
N SER A 43 9.32 9.56 19.55
CA SER A 43 10.69 9.19 19.16
C SER A 43 10.88 7.71 18.81
N LEU A 44 9.97 6.82 19.24
CA LEU A 44 9.96 5.42 18.85
C LEU A 44 8.58 4.80 19.12
N HIS A 45 7.91 4.36 18.07
CA HIS A 45 6.61 3.68 18.18
C HIS A 45 6.43 2.58 17.13
N GLN A 46 5.54 1.66 17.46
CA GLN A 46 5.05 0.61 16.59
C GLN A 46 3.60 0.92 16.21
N LEU A 47 3.28 0.77 14.94
CA LEU A 47 1.95 0.92 14.36
C LEU A 47 1.49 -0.43 13.83
N THR A 48 0.26 -0.82 14.15
CA THR A 48 -0.44 -1.92 13.47
C THR A 48 -1.79 -1.41 12.99
N ALA A 49 -2.21 -1.80 11.79
CA ALA A 49 -3.53 -1.47 11.27
C ALA A 49 -4.10 -2.64 10.50
N ASP A 50 -5.40 -2.87 10.68
CA ASP A 50 -6.18 -3.84 9.93
C ASP A 50 -7.41 -3.14 9.35
N ALA A 51 -7.74 -3.43 8.10
CA ALA A 51 -8.89 -2.85 7.42
C ALA A 51 -9.61 -3.90 6.59
N SER A 52 -10.93 -3.88 6.65
CA SER A 52 -11.77 -4.49 5.63
C SER A 52 -12.15 -3.41 4.64
N ALA A 53 -11.96 -3.68 3.37
CA ALA A 53 -12.36 -2.81 2.27
C ALA A 53 -13.27 -3.59 1.31
N GLU A 54 -14.13 -2.87 0.63
CA GLU A 54 -15.01 -3.38 -0.40
C GLU A 54 -14.95 -2.40 -1.58
N TYR A 55 -14.61 -2.92 -2.75
CA TYR A 55 -14.57 -2.17 -4.00
C TYR A 55 -15.40 -2.92 -5.04
N GLN A 56 -16.41 -2.25 -5.60
CA GLN A 56 -17.35 -2.87 -6.55
C GLN A 56 -17.94 -4.22 -6.05
N GLY A 57 -18.27 -4.32 -4.76
CA GLY A 57 -18.80 -5.54 -4.14
C GLY A 57 -17.76 -6.62 -3.81
N GLN A 58 -16.50 -6.44 -4.23
CA GLN A 58 -15.41 -7.36 -3.94
C GLN A 58 -14.72 -6.98 -2.62
N LYS A 59 -14.61 -7.95 -1.71
CA LYS A 59 -14.04 -7.73 -0.38
C LYS A 59 -12.53 -7.95 -0.39
N GLN A 60 -11.84 -7.11 0.37
CA GLN A 60 -10.41 -7.16 0.60
C GLN A 60 -10.15 -6.97 2.10
N GLN A 61 -9.27 -7.79 2.66
CA GLN A 61 -8.72 -7.60 4.00
C GLN A 61 -7.28 -7.11 3.88
N LEU A 62 -6.94 -6.04 4.58
CA LEU A 62 -5.61 -5.45 4.59
C LEU A 62 -5.06 -5.49 6.01
N SER A 63 -3.78 -5.81 6.14
CA SER A 63 -3.04 -5.75 7.40
C SER A 63 -1.70 -5.08 7.17
N LEU A 64 -1.33 -4.18 8.06
CA LEU A 64 -0.11 -3.39 8.03
C LEU A 64 0.52 -3.38 9.41
N ALA A 65 1.85 -3.47 9.45
CA ALA A 65 2.63 -3.13 10.63
C ALA A 65 3.84 -2.27 10.24
N ALA A 66 4.16 -1.29 11.06
CA ALA A 66 5.31 -0.41 10.88
C ALA A 66 5.95 -0.07 12.21
N THR A 67 7.23 0.29 12.18
CA THR A 67 7.96 0.84 13.33
C THR A 67 8.71 2.09 12.89
N GLY A 68 8.71 3.12 13.71
CA GLY A 68 9.34 4.38 13.33
C GLY A 68 9.29 5.45 14.40
N ALA A 69 9.61 6.66 13.97
CA ALA A 69 9.71 7.84 14.80
C ALA A 69 9.15 9.05 14.06
N TRP A 70 8.63 10.01 14.81
CA TRP A 70 8.30 11.34 14.32
C TRP A 70 9.52 12.25 14.45
N GLN A 71 10.03 12.74 13.31
CA GLN A 71 11.25 13.55 13.20
C GLN A 71 10.96 15.05 13.05
N GLY A 72 9.89 15.52 13.68
CA GLY A 72 9.52 16.94 13.65
C GLY A 72 9.07 17.39 12.25
N ALA A 73 9.80 18.33 11.65
CA ALA A 73 9.48 18.88 10.33
C ALA A 73 9.70 17.88 9.18
N GLU A 74 10.58 16.89 9.38
CA GLU A 74 10.84 15.82 8.40
C GLU A 74 9.73 14.75 8.40
N GLY A 75 8.72 14.87 9.27
CA GLY A 75 7.60 13.95 9.34
C GLY A 75 7.95 12.61 9.99
N TRP A 76 7.18 11.58 9.65
CA TRP A 76 7.40 10.23 10.15
C TRP A 76 8.45 9.50 9.31
N GLN A 77 9.37 8.80 9.98
CA GLN A 77 10.38 7.96 9.34
C GLN A 77 10.45 6.61 10.03
N GLY A 78 10.51 5.54 9.24
CA GLY A 78 10.54 4.20 9.80
C GLY A 78 10.61 3.10 8.76
N ARG A 79 10.09 1.93 9.14
CA ARG A 79 10.03 0.74 8.30
C ARG A 79 8.62 0.17 8.33
N LEU A 80 8.09 -0.13 7.14
CA LEU A 80 6.94 -0.99 6.95
C LEU A 80 7.42 -2.43 7.17
N THR A 81 7.05 -3.05 8.29
CA THR A 81 7.52 -4.38 8.68
C THR A 81 6.58 -5.50 8.24
N ARG A 82 5.32 -5.15 7.97
CA ARG A 82 4.33 -6.05 7.37
C ARG A 82 3.40 -5.24 6.49
N PHE A 83 3.09 -5.80 5.34
CA PHE A 83 1.93 -5.41 4.55
C PHE A 83 1.39 -6.66 3.86
N SER A 84 0.10 -6.91 4.03
CA SER A 84 -0.57 -8.02 3.36
C SER A 84 -1.99 -7.65 3.02
N GLY A 85 -2.46 -8.14 1.88
CA GLY A 85 -3.84 -8.07 1.47
C GLY A 85 -4.34 -9.46 1.09
N ARG A 86 -5.59 -9.79 1.44
CA ARG A 86 -6.28 -11.00 1.02
C ARG A 86 -7.66 -10.71 0.47
N GLY A 87 -8.02 -11.29 -0.65
CA GLY A 87 -9.35 -11.12 -1.26
C GLY A 87 -9.28 -10.95 -2.78
N LEU A 88 -9.77 -9.81 -3.28
CA LEU A 88 -9.73 -9.44 -4.69
C LEU A 88 -8.31 -9.49 -5.29
N LEU A 89 -7.34 -9.03 -4.51
CA LEU A 89 -5.93 -9.05 -4.91
C LEU A 89 -5.07 -9.43 -3.72
N ASP A 90 -4.54 -10.64 -3.75
CA ASP A 90 -3.60 -11.11 -2.74
C ASP A 90 -2.25 -10.42 -2.92
N VAL A 91 -1.77 -9.81 -1.84
CA VAL A 91 -0.48 -9.12 -1.79
C VAL A 91 0.24 -9.43 -0.49
N LEU A 92 1.57 -9.58 -0.53
CA LEU A 92 2.39 -9.80 0.66
C LEU A 92 3.76 -9.15 0.50
N LEU A 93 4.12 -8.28 1.44
CA LEU A 93 5.48 -7.74 1.55
C LEU A 93 6.44 -8.84 2.03
N ARG A 94 7.48 -9.11 1.23
CA ARG A 94 8.46 -10.16 1.51
C ARG A 94 9.44 -9.78 2.61
N GLU A 95 9.86 -8.51 2.63
CA GLU A 95 10.86 -7.99 3.56
C GLU A 95 10.51 -6.58 4.01
N PRO A 96 10.90 -6.15 5.22
CA PRO A 96 10.61 -4.80 5.68
C PRO A 96 11.22 -3.72 4.77
N ALA A 97 10.43 -2.72 4.41
CA ALA A 97 10.83 -1.62 3.53
C ALA A 97 10.90 -0.30 4.29
N SER A 98 11.83 0.59 3.94
CA SER A 98 11.87 1.94 4.53
C SER A 98 10.68 2.76 4.07
N LEU A 99 10.07 3.50 4.98
CA LEU A 99 8.92 4.35 4.68
C LEU A 99 9.13 5.71 5.35
N GLN A 100 8.83 6.79 4.63
CA GLN A 100 8.81 8.15 5.13
C GLN A 100 7.51 8.83 4.72
N LEU A 101 6.90 9.57 5.64
CA LEU A 101 5.62 10.26 5.45
C LEU A 101 5.75 11.69 5.98
N ALA A 102 5.68 12.69 5.11
CA ALA A 102 5.90 14.09 5.50
C ALA A 102 5.03 15.04 4.66
N SER A 103 4.12 15.80 5.27
CA SER A 103 3.37 16.89 4.61
C SER A 103 2.82 16.54 3.21
N GLY A 104 2.14 15.40 3.08
CA GLY A 104 1.59 14.90 1.81
C GLY A 104 2.59 14.22 0.88
N GLN A 105 3.86 14.10 1.30
CA GLN A 105 4.89 13.30 0.65
C GLN A 105 4.95 11.90 1.25
N VAL A 106 5.18 10.93 0.38
CA VAL A 106 5.40 9.52 0.71
C VAL A 106 6.66 9.07 -0.04
N HIS A 107 7.62 8.53 0.70
CA HIS A 107 8.76 7.81 0.13
C HIS A 107 8.73 6.38 0.64
N LEU A 108 8.58 5.43 -0.26
CA LEU A 108 8.79 4.01 0.00
C LEU A 108 10.07 3.59 -0.71
N GLY A 109 11.04 3.11 0.08
CA GLY A 109 12.29 2.58 -0.45
C GLY A 109 12.09 1.24 -1.17
N PRO A 110 13.18 0.57 -1.57
CA PRO A 110 13.08 -0.71 -2.26
C PRO A 110 12.23 -1.72 -1.49
N ALA A 111 11.27 -2.33 -2.19
CA ALA A 111 10.33 -3.28 -1.60
C ALA A 111 10.04 -4.40 -2.59
N GLU A 112 9.88 -5.61 -2.08
CA GLU A 112 9.45 -6.75 -2.87
C GLU A 112 8.13 -7.31 -2.31
N LEU A 113 7.15 -7.44 -3.20
CA LEU A 113 5.80 -7.88 -2.90
C LEU A 113 5.51 -9.14 -3.71
N LEU A 114 4.98 -10.18 -3.08
CA LEU A 114 4.24 -11.21 -3.80
C LEU A 114 2.88 -10.61 -4.16
N LEU A 115 2.49 -10.69 -5.42
CA LEU A 115 1.27 -10.06 -5.92
C LEU A 115 0.68 -10.90 -7.05
N ALA A 116 -0.60 -11.28 -6.95
CA ALA A 116 -1.33 -11.98 -8.01
C ALA A 116 -0.58 -13.20 -8.60
N GLY A 117 0.09 -13.97 -7.73
CA GLY A 117 0.87 -15.15 -8.07
C GLY A 117 2.24 -14.88 -8.73
N GLY A 118 2.64 -13.61 -8.84
CA GLY A 118 3.96 -13.19 -9.30
C GLY A 118 4.69 -12.35 -8.26
N VAL A 119 5.70 -11.61 -8.72
CA VAL A 119 6.54 -10.74 -7.89
C VAL A 119 6.49 -9.32 -8.44
N LEU A 120 6.30 -8.37 -7.53
CA LEU A 120 6.38 -6.94 -7.78
C LEU A 120 7.60 -6.39 -7.02
N LYS A 121 8.59 -5.86 -7.73
CA LYS A 121 9.76 -5.18 -7.16
C LYS A 121 9.62 -3.68 -7.36
N LEU A 122 9.52 -2.95 -6.27
CA LEU A 122 9.61 -1.50 -6.24
C LEU A 122 11.06 -1.12 -5.99
N GLN A 123 11.64 -0.29 -6.85
CA GLN A 123 12.97 0.28 -6.63
C GLN A 123 12.90 1.71 -6.12
N GLN A 124 11.88 2.47 -6.55
CA GLN A 124 11.62 3.83 -6.09
C GLN A 124 10.12 4.09 -6.14
N THR A 125 9.57 4.62 -5.06
CA THR A 125 8.16 5.04 -4.99
C THR A 125 8.08 6.32 -4.18
N ASP A 126 8.10 7.43 -4.90
CA ASP A 126 7.93 8.77 -4.38
C ASP A 126 6.60 9.33 -4.84
N TRP A 127 5.88 9.95 -3.92
CA TRP A 127 4.66 10.69 -4.21
C TRP A 127 4.65 11.96 -3.38
N GLY A 128 4.22 13.08 -3.93
CA GLY A 128 4.08 14.31 -3.19
C GLY A 128 3.42 15.42 -3.99
N PRO A 129 3.30 16.63 -3.39
CA PRO A 129 2.66 17.78 -4.03
C PRO A 129 3.33 18.22 -5.34
N GLN A 130 4.63 17.94 -5.50
CA GLN A 130 5.39 18.28 -6.70
C GLN A 130 5.28 17.22 -7.80
N GLY A 131 4.72 16.05 -7.50
CA GLY A 131 4.73 14.94 -8.43
C GLY A 131 4.92 13.56 -7.82
N ALA A 132 5.17 12.58 -8.70
CA ALA A 132 5.50 11.22 -8.33
C ALA A 132 6.69 10.69 -9.13
N VAL A 133 7.47 9.78 -8.54
CA VAL A 133 8.50 9.00 -9.22
C VAL A 133 8.26 7.53 -8.90
N LEU A 134 8.03 6.73 -9.93
CA LEU A 134 7.76 5.30 -9.79
C LEU A 134 8.77 4.54 -10.64
N GLN A 135 9.55 3.66 -10.01
CA GLN A 135 10.45 2.76 -10.69
C GLN A 135 10.29 1.36 -10.11
N GLY A 136 10.11 0.38 -10.98
CA GLY A 136 9.88 -0.99 -10.57
C GLY A 136 9.89 -1.99 -11.71
N SER A 137 9.66 -3.24 -11.34
CA SER A 137 9.41 -4.34 -12.25
C SER A 137 8.36 -5.28 -11.68
N LEU A 138 7.68 -5.99 -12.57
CA LEU A 138 6.80 -7.09 -12.20
C LEU A 138 7.21 -8.34 -12.99
N SER A 139 6.99 -9.52 -12.41
CA SER A 139 7.33 -10.80 -13.03
C SER A 139 6.27 -11.84 -12.73
N GLU A 140 5.86 -12.56 -13.75
CA GLU A 140 4.93 -13.69 -13.66
C GLU A 140 3.57 -13.38 -13.00
N VAL A 141 3.11 -12.14 -13.13
CA VAL A 141 1.85 -11.72 -12.49
C VAL A 141 0.68 -12.13 -13.38
N GLN A 142 -0.31 -12.80 -12.79
CA GLN A 142 -1.48 -13.30 -13.51
C GLN A 142 -2.42 -12.15 -13.89
N LEU A 143 -2.70 -11.99 -15.18
CA LEU A 143 -3.56 -10.91 -15.70
C LEU A 143 -4.98 -10.96 -15.08
N LEU A 144 -5.52 -12.17 -14.87
CA LEU A 144 -6.87 -12.38 -14.37
C LEU A 144 -7.15 -11.61 -13.06
N HIS A 145 -6.16 -11.55 -12.14
CA HIS A 145 -6.33 -10.86 -10.86
C HIS A 145 -6.45 -9.34 -11.04
N PHE A 146 -5.71 -8.74 -11.99
CA PHE A 146 -5.82 -7.32 -12.28
C PHE A 146 -7.14 -6.97 -12.97
N MET A 147 -7.64 -7.83 -13.85
CA MET A 147 -8.93 -7.63 -14.50
C MET A 147 -10.09 -7.71 -13.51
N GLN A 148 -10.06 -8.69 -12.61
CA GLN A 148 -11.01 -8.77 -11.51
C GLN A 148 -10.93 -7.51 -10.64
N ALA A 149 -9.72 -7.06 -10.31
CA ALA A 149 -9.50 -5.84 -9.53
C ALA A 149 -9.97 -4.56 -10.23
N SER A 150 -9.96 -4.49 -11.57
CA SER A 150 -10.43 -3.34 -12.35
C SER A 150 -11.94 -3.36 -12.62
N GLY A 151 -12.65 -4.42 -12.20
CA GLY A 151 -14.08 -4.61 -12.48
C GLY A 151 -14.36 -5.06 -13.91
N VAL A 152 -13.33 -5.41 -14.69
CA VAL A 152 -13.48 -5.91 -16.07
C VAL A 152 -13.64 -7.42 -16.04
N SER A 153 -14.88 -7.89 -16.23
CA SER A 153 -15.17 -9.30 -16.49
C SER A 153 -15.07 -9.55 -18.01
N LEU A 154 -14.03 -10.25 -18.46
CA LEU A 154 -13.99 -10.81 -19.82
C LEU A 154 -14.49 -12.27 -19.79
N PRO A 155 -15.25 -12.72 -20.80
CA PRO A 155 -15.66 -14.12 -20.94
C PRO A 155 -14.49 -14.99 -21.47
N LEU A 156 -13.30 -14.81 -20.91
CA LEU A 156 -12.06 -15.47 -21.31
C LEU A 156 -11.44 -16.16 -20.10
N HIS A 157 -11.24 -17.47 -20.21
CA HIS A 157 -10.43 -18.22 -19.25
C HIS A 157 -8.98 -18.12 -19.70
N THR A 158 -8.19 -17.32 -19.00
CA THR A 158 -6.78 -17.08 -19.36
C THR A 158 -5.87 -17.40 -18.19
N ASP A 159 -4.76 -18.07 -18.45
CA ASP A 159 -3.66 -18.27 -17.52
C ASP A 159 -2.49 -17.29 -17.79
N LEU A 160 -2.74 -16.27 -18.61
CA LEU A 160 -1.76 -15.29 -19.06
C LEU A 160 -0.99 -14.67 -17.88
N ARG A 161 0.33 -14.78 -17.98
CA ARG A 161 1.27 -14.15 -17.06
C ARG A 161 1.98 -13.00 -17.74
N LEU A 162 2.09 -11.89 -17.01
CA LEU A 162 2.70 -10.66 -17.47
C LEU A 162 3.98 -10.40 -16.69
N SER A 163 4.98 -9.91 -17.42
CA SER A 163 6.23 -9.40 -16.89
C SER A 163 6.52 -8.03 -17.48
N GLY A 164 7.29 -7.20 -16.77
CA GLY A 164 7.52 -5.84 -17.21
C GLY A 164 8.36 -5.01 -16.26
N ASP A 165 8.68 -3.82 -16.72
CA ASP A 165 9.43 -2.82 -15.97
C ASP A 165 8.95 -1.41 -16.32
N TRP A 166 9.10 -0.50 -15.37
CA TRP A 166 8.76 0.89 -15.59
C TRP A 166 9.74 1.83 -14.88
N ARG A 167 9.85 3.02 -15.46
CA ARG A 167 10.43 4.21 -14.85
C ARG A 167 9.60 5.39 -15.30
N LEU A 168 8.79 5.90 -14.38
CA LEU A 168 7.80 6.92 -14.63
C LEU A 168 8.00 8.10 -13.68
N THR A 169 7.81 9.30 -14.19
CA THR A 169 7.76 10.53 -13.40
C THR A 169 6.48 11.29 -13.73
N GLN A 170 5.92 11.94 -12.72
CA GLN A 170 4.73 12.78 -12.84
C GLN A 170 5.05 14.13 -12.21
N ALA A 171 4.91 15.22 -12.96
CA ALA A 171 5.03 16.58 -12.42
C ALA A 171 3.88 17.46 -12.92
N GLY A 172 3.60 17.43 -14.23
CA GLY A 172 2.40 17.99 -14.87
C GLY A 172 1.67 16.99 -15.78
N GLY A 173 2.08 15.72 -15.71
CA GLY A 173 1.67 14.60 -16.57
C GLY A 173 2.69 13.46 -16.44
N TRP A 174 2.31 12.25 -16.83
CA TRP A 174 3.19 11.08 -16.77
C TRP A 174 4.20 11.09 -17.93
N GLN A 175 5.47 10.89 -17.61
CA GLN A 175 6.57 10.78 -18.57
C GLN A 175 7.45 9.57 -18.21
N GLY A 176 8.16 9.03 -19.19
CA GLY A 176 9.11 7.94 -19.00
C GLY A 176 8.80 6.72 -19.87
N GLN A 177 9.20 5.55 -19.40
CA GLN A 177 9.04 4.29 -20.12
C GLN A 177 8.37 3.24 -19.23
N ALA A 178 7.45 2.50 -19.82
CA ALA A 178 6.88 1.29 -19.24
C ALA A 178 6.84 0.22 -20.32
N ARG A 179 7.26 -0.98 -19.96
CA ARG A 179 7.21 -2.15 -20.83
C ARG A 179 6.43 -3.23 -20.10
N LEU A 180 5.47 -3.82 -20.79
CA LEU A 180 4.70 -4.94 -20.32
C LEU A 180 4.64 -5.95 -21.46
N TYR A 181 4.92 -7.21 -21.16
CA TYR A 181 4.91 -8.29 -22.12
C TYR A 181 4.35 -9.55 -21.49
N ARG A 182 3.76 -10.41 -22.33
CA ARG A 182 3.42 -11.77 -21.93
C ARG A 182 4.70 -12.54 -21.67
N SER A 183 4.85 -13.08 -20.47
CA SER A 183 5.95 -13.98 -20.15
C SER A 183 5.55 -15.45 -20.22
N ASP A 184 4.28 -15.77 -19.97
CA ASP A 184 3.75 -17.14 -20.06
C ASP A 184 2.23 -17.17 -20.32
N GLY A 185 1.69 -18.36 -20.61
CA GLY A 185 0.27 -18.64 -20.74
C GLY A 185 -0.37 -18.28 -22.08
N ASP A 186 -1.64 -18.61 -22.21
CA ASP A 186 -2.52 -18.35 -23.35
C ASP A 186 -3.88 -17.73 -22.94
N VAL A 187 -4.78 -17.59 -23.91
CA VAL A 187 -6.07 -16.88 -23.81
C VAL A 187 -7.19 -17.78 -24.31
#